data_AF-A0A383B628-F1
#
_entry.id   AF-A0A383B628-F1
#
_cell.length_a   1.000
_cell.length_b   1.000
_cell.length_c   1.000
_cell.angle_alpha   90.00
_cell.angle_beta   90.00
_cell.angle_gamma   90.00
#
_symmetry.space_group_name_H-M   'P 1'
#
loop_
_entity.id
_entity.type
_entity.pdbx_description
1 polymer ?
#
loop_
_entity_poly.entity_id
_entity_poly.type
_entity_poly.pdbx_seq_one_letter_code
_entity_poly.pdbx_strand_id
1 'polypeptide(L)'
;MIHQKRRQELLSKLSGNAVVIVSSNSEQKRNSDVNYPFRPDSSFWYLTGFTEPDAIAVFSKKNYSIFLRPKDKTKEIWNGKRLGVKSAPKVLLADNAYSI
;
A
#
# COMPACT_ATOMS: atom_id res chain seq x y z
N MET A 1 9.16 -12.15 1.68
CA MET A 1 8.41 -13.41 1.90
C MET A 1 7.41 -13.34 3.06
N ILE A 2 7.70 -12.67 4.19
CA ILE A 2 6.79 -12.63 5.36
C ILE A 2 5.38 -12.06 5.07
N HIS A 3 5.28 -10.96 4.32
CA HIS A 3 4.00 -10.33 3.99
C HIS A 3 3.11 -11.23 3.11
N GLN A 4 3.70 -11.94 2.16
CA GLN A 4 2.98 -12.87 1.30
C GLN A 4 2.35 -14.02 2.10
N LYS A 5 3.08 -14.59 3.07
CA LYS A 5 2.56 -15.62 3.96
C LYS A 5 1.36 -15.11 4.77
N ARG A 6 1.46 -13.92 5.35
CA ARG A 6 0.38 -13.27 6.11
C ARG A 6 -0.86 -13.02 5.23
N ARG A 7 -0.67 -12.61 3.97
CA ARG A 7 -1.77 -12.49 3.01
C ARG A 7 -2.43 -13.82 2.74
N GLN A 8 -1.66 -14.89 2.50
CA GLN A 8 -2.22 -16.24 2.28
C GLN A 8 -3.05 -16.71 3.49
N GLU A 9 -2.57 -16.46 4.71
CA GLU A 9 -3.31 -16.74 5.95
C GLU A 9 -4.60 -15.92 6.10
N LEU A 10 -4.61 -14.66 5.64
CA LEU A 10 -5.83 -13.85 5.58
C LEU A 10 -6.80 -14.44 4.54
N LEU A 11 -6.32 -14.68 3.32
CA LEU A 11 -7.14 -15.16 2.20
C LEU A 11 -7.74 -16.55 2.47
N SER A 12 -7.05 -17.42 3.20
CA SER A 12 -7.59 -18.74 3.56
C SER A 12 -8.85 -18.64 4.44
N LYS A 13 -8.97 -17.58 5.24
CA LYS A 13 -10.12 -17.32 6.14
C LYS A 13 -11.29 -16.60 5.48
N LEU A 14 -11.11 -15.99 4.30
CA LEU A 14 -12.19 -15.26 3.62
C LEU A 14 -13.20 -16.21 2.98
N SER A 15 -14.49 -15.85 3.00
CA SER A 15 -15.49 -16.47 2.13
C SER A 15 -15.31 -16.03 0.68
N GLY A 16 -15.93 -16.73 -0.28
CA GLY A 16 -15.74 -16.45 -1.72
C GLY A 16 -16.11 -15.03 -2.15
N ASN A 17 -17.09 -14.42 -1.46
CA ASN A 17 -17.64 -13.10 -1.79
C ASN A 17 -17.14 -11.99 -0.83
N ALA A 18 -16.24 -12.31 0.10
CA ALA A 18 -15.71 -11.33 1.04
C ALA A 18 -14.62 -10.47 0.38
N VAL A 19 -14.62 -9.19 0.74
CA VAL A 19 -13.59 -8.22 0.36
C VAL A 19 -13.06 -7.57 1.63
N VAL A 20 -11.74 -7.44 1.72
CA VAL A 20 -11.06 -6.70 2.79
C VAL A 20 -10.34 -5.51 2.17
N ILE A 21 -10.58 -4.32 2.73
CA ILE A 21 -9.94 -3.08 2.31
C ILE A 21 -9.16 -2.56 3.51
N VAL A 22 -7.87 -2.31 3.32
CA VAL A 22 -6.99 -1.74 4.35
C VAL A 22 -6.25 -0.57 3.75
N SER A 23 -6.34 0.60 4.38
CA SER A 23 -5.67 1.83 3.94
C SER A 23 -4.39 2.09 4.73
N SER A 24 -3.39 2.63 4.05
CA SER A 24 -2.27 3.33 4.69
C SER A 24 -2.74 4.65 5.29
N ASN A 25 -1.90 5.28 6.09
CA ASN A 25 -2.17 6.59 6.64
C ASN A 25 -1.89 7.69 5.61
N SER A 26 -2.49 8.86 5.82
CA SER A 26 -2.04 10.11 5.20
C SER A 26 -0.92 10.75 6.01
N GLU A 27 -0.12 11.59 5.36
CA GLU A 27 0.90 12.40 6.04
C GLU A 27 0.23 13.33 7.06
N GLN A 28 0.79 13.42 8.27
CA GLN A 28 0.22 14.20 9.37
C GLN A 28 1.03 15.48 9.58
N LYS A 29 0.34 16.62 9.60
CA LYS A 29 0.95 17.93 9.80
C LYS A 29 1.42 18.08 11.25
N ARG A 30 2.65 18.59 11.42
CA ARG A 30 3.22 18.96 12.71
C ARG A 30 3.02 20.44 12.99
N ASN A 31 3.52 21.31 12.12
CA ASN A 31 3.36 22.76 12.18
C ASN A 31 3.63 23.38 10.80
N SER A 32 2.89 24.41 10.41
CA SER A 32 3.04 25.08 9.10
C SER A 32 3.12 24.12 7.91
N ASP A 33 4.27 24.03 7.23
CA ASP A 33 4.58 23.17 6.10
C ASP A 33 5.36 21.90 6.48
N VAL A 34 5.60 21.68 7.76
CA VAL A 34 6.33 20.53 8.29
C VAL A 34 5.36 19.41 8.67
N ASN A 35 5.64 18.20 8.17
CA ASN A 35 4.96 16.97 8.55
C ASN A 35 5.75 16.20 9.63
N TYR A 36 5.06 15.39 10.41
CA TYR A 36 5.69 14.34 11.20
C TYR A 36 6.32 13.28 10.28
N PRO A 37 7.33 12.52 10.76
CA PRO A 37 7.81 11.34 10.04
C PRO A 37 6.65 10.40 9.74
N PHE A 38 6.52 10.02 8.46
CA PHE A 38 5.43 9.17 8.04
C PHE A 38 5.50 7.79 8.70
N ARG A 39 4.36 7.31 9.18
CA ARG A 39 4.17 5.96 9.69
C ARG A 39 2.92 5.36 9.06
N PRO A 40 3.03 4.24 8.32
CA PRO A 40 1.86 3.56 7.76
C PRO A 40 0.98 2.97 8.86
N ASP A 41 -0.28 2.67 8.52
CA ASP A 41 -1.14 1.88 9.39
C ASP A 41 -0.49 0.50 9.66
N SER A 42 -0.68 0.00 10.89
CA SER A 42 0.01 -1.21 11.32
C SER A 42 -0.53 -2.45 10.60
N SER A 43 -1.84 -2.53 10.36
CA SER A 43 -2.47 -3.64 9.64
C SER A 43 -2.11 -3.59 8.15
N PHE A 44 -2.12 -2.39 7.57
CA PHE A 44 -1.68 -2.16 6.20
C PHE A 44 -0.23 -2.62 5.98
N TRP A 45 0.68 -2.16 6.83
CA TRP A 45 2.09 -2.52 6.74
C TRP A 45 2.31 -4.02 7.02
N TYR A 46 1.58 -4.59 7.98
CA TYR A 46 1.67 -6.03 8.30
C TYR A 46 1.41 -6.91 7.07
N LEU A 47 0.41 -6.55 6.25
CA LEU A 47 -0.03 -7.32 5.08
C LEU A 47 0.74 -6.97 3.79
N THR A 48 1.18 -5.73 3.63
CA THR A 48 1.76 -5.26 2.36
C THR A 48 3.27 -5.05 2.42
N GLY A 49 3.80 -4.67 3.59
CA GLY A 49 5.16 -4.17 3.74
C GLY A 49 5.39 -2.80 3.09
N PHE A 50 4.35 -2.15 2.59
CA PHE A 50 4.45 -0.87 1.88
C PHE A 50 4.40 0.30 2.87
N THR A 51 5.23 1.30 2.62
CA THR A 51 5.51 2.39 3.57
C THR A 51 5.26 3.78 2.98
N GLU A 52 4.59 3.88 1.83
CA GLU A 52 4.19 5.18 1.29
C GLU A 52 2.77 5.57 1.78
N PRO A 53 2.47 6.88 1.82
CA PRO A 53 1.17 7.37 2.25
C PRO A 53 0.10 7.20 1.17
N ASP A 54 -1.16 7.35 1.58
CA ASP A 54 -2.34 7.37 0.70
C ASP A 54 -2.39 6.17 -0.27
N ALA A 55 -2.19 4.98 0.29
CA ALA A 55 -2.26 3.73 -0.44
C ALA A 55 -3.37 2.84 0.12
N ILE A 56 -4.00 2.02 -0.72
CA ILE A 56 -5.10 1.15 -0.34
C ILE A 56 -4.81 -0.26 -0.85
N ALA A 57 -4.86 -1.23 0.04
CA ALA A 57 -4.75 -2.64 -0.29
C ALA A 57 -6.15 -3.28 -0.29
N VAL A 58 -6.48 -3.97 -1.37
CA VAL A 58 -7.75 -4.67 -1.55
C VAL A 58 -7.47 -6.15 -1.72
N PHE A 59 -8.12 -6.95 -0.87
CA PHE A 59 -8.00 -8.40 -0.87
C PHE A 59 -9.37 -9.04 -1.16
N SER A 60 -9.40 -9.98 -2.09
CA SER A 60 -10.50 -10.93 -2.27
C SER A 60 -9.92 -12.35 -2.24
N LYS A 61 -10.77 -13.38 -2.16
CA LYS A 61 -10.35 -14.78 -1.96
C LYS A 61 -9.19 -15.24 -2.86
N LYS A 62 -9.06 -14.68 -4.06
CA LYS A 62 -8.05 -15.05 -5.07
C LYS A 62 -7.21 -13.87 -5.59
N ASN A 63 -7.37 -12.66 -5.05
CA ASN A 63 -6.73 -11.47 -5.62
C ASN A 63 -6.24 -10.53 -4.52
N TYR A 64 -5.04 -9.99 -4.70
CA TYR A 64 -4.47 -8.87 -3.97
C TYR A 64 -4.15 -7.74 -4.94
N SER A 65 -4.88 -6.64 -4.82
CA SER A 65 -4.68 -5.42 -5.61
C SER A 65 -4.26 -4.26 -4.70
N ILE A 66 -3.46 -3.34 -5.24
CA ILE A 66 -3.02 -2.15 -4.51
C ILE A 66 -3.25 -0.86 -5.31
N PHE A 67 -3.78 0.15 -4.65
CA PHE A 67 -3.91 1.51 -5.14
C PHE A 67 -2.81 2.34 -4.49
N LEU A 68 -2.03 3.05 -5.29
CA LEU A 68 -0.93 3.88 -4.80
C LEU A 68 -0.68 5.05 -5.73
N ARG A 69 0.01 6.06 -5.20
CA ARG A 69 0.39 7.25 -5.96
C ARG A 69 1.20 6.85 -7.21
N PRO A 70 0.93 7.44 -8.39
CA PRO A 70 1.79 7.25 -9.55
C PRO A 70 3.18 7.88 -9.32
N LYS A 71 4.15 7.48 -10.15
CA LYS A 71 5.42 8.21 -10.21
C LYS A 71 5.15 9.63 -10.69
N ASP A 72 5.86 10.58 -10.09
CA ASP A 72 5.81 11.99 -10.46
C ASP A 72 7.23 12.55 -10.34
N LYS A 73 7.89 12.77 -11.49
CA LYS A 73 9.28 13.21 -11.53
C LYS A 73 9.49 14.52 -10.77
N THR A 74 8.52 15.43 -10.83
CA THR A 74 8.64 16.74 -10.18
C THR A 74 8.60 16.60 -8.67
N LYS A 75 7.70 15.76 -8.15
CA LYS A 75 7.58 15.50 -6.70
C LYS A 75 8.70 14.59 -6.17
N GLU A 76 9.20 13.66 -6.98
CA GLU A 76 10.28 12.76 -6.60
C GLU A 76 11.61 13.48 -6.32
N ILE A 77 11.83 14.66 -6.93
CA ILE A 77 13.00 15.52 -6.66
C ILE A 77 13.01 15.99 -5.21
N TRP A 78 11.85 16.35 -4.66
CA TRP A 78 11.72 16.96 -3.34
C TRP A 78 11.37 15.97 -2.25
N ASN A 79 10.47 15.02 -2.55
CA ASN A 79 9.85 14.13 -1.57
C ASN A 79 10.41 12.70 -1.59
N GLY A 80 11.45 12.46 -2.39
CA GLY A 80 12.04 11.14 -2.59
C GLY A 80 11.28 10.27 -3.59
N LYS A 81 11.89 9.13 -3.92
CA LYS A 81 11.37 8.21 -4.95
C LYS A 81 10.04 7.60 -4.51
N ARG A 82 9.11 7.50 -5.47
CA ARG A 82 7.88 6.72 -5.35
C ARG A 82 8.05 5.39 -6.06
N LEU A 83 7.48 4.33 -5.51
CA LEU A 83 7.45 3.02 -6.15
C LEU A 83 6.71 3.09 -7.50
N GLY A 84 5.52 3.69 -7.45
CA GLY A 84 4.61 3.87 -8.58
C GLY A 84 3.98 2.59 -9.10
N VAL A 85 2.86 2.77 -9.81
CA VAL A 85 1.97 1.69 -10.28
C VAL A 85 2.71 0.61 -11.09
N LYS A 86 3.61 1.00 -11.99
CA LYS A 86 4.33 0.05 -12.88
C LYS A 86 5.22 -0.93 -12.12
N SER A 87 5.84 -0.50 -11.03
CA SER A 87 6.78 -1.33 -10.26
C SER A 87 6.11 -2.12 -9.15
N ALA A 88 4.92 -1.67 -8.71
CA ALA A 88 4.22 -2.21 -7.55
C ALA A 88 3.92 -3.72 -7.63
N PRO A 89 3.42 -4.28 -8.74
CA PRO A 89 3.15 -5.72 -8.84
C PRO A 89 4.40 -6.57 -8.56
N LYS A 90 5.55 -6.17 -9.10
CA LYS A 90 6.82 -6.88 -8.92
C LYS A 90 7.38 -6.76 -7.50
N VAL A 91 7.34 -5.57 -6.92
CA VAL A 91 7.97 -5.29 -5.61
C VAL A 91 7.09 -5.79 -4.46
N LEU A 92 5.78 -5.60 -4.55
CA LEU A 92 4.84 -5.94 -3.47
C LEU A 92 4.19 -7.31 -3.65
N LEU A 93 4.46 -7.97 -4.79
CA LEU A 93 3.83 -9.23 -5.19
C LEU A 93 2.29 -9.08 -5.17
N ALA A 94 1.83 -8.00 -5.80
CA ALA A 94 0.42 -7.71 -6.04
C ALA A 94 0.02 -8.21 -7.42
N ASP A 95 -1.19 -8.75 -7.53
CA ASP A 95 -1.72 -9.20 -8.82
C ASP A 95 -2.03 -8.01 -9.73
N ASN A 96 -2.55 -6.93 -9.15
CA ASN A 96 -2.85 -5.70 -9.86
C ASN A 96 -2.40 -4.46 -9.07
N ALA A 97 -2.08 -3.40 -9.80
CA ALA A 97 -1.79 -2.09 -9.23
C ALA A 97 -2.50 -0.99 -10.02
N TYR A 98 -3.05 0.00 -9.31
CA TYR A 98 -3.79 1.11 -9.89
C TYR A 98 -3.31 2.44 -9.30
N SER A 99 -3.46 3.52 -10.07
CA SER A 99 -3.23 4.88 -9.57
C SER A 99 -4.42 5.36 -8.75
N ILE A 100 -4.13 6.13 -7.71
CA ILE A 100 -5.08 6.99 -7.00
C ILE A 100 -4.73 8.46 -7.23
#